data_AF-A0A2V9I6J3-F1
#
_entry.id   AF-A0A2V9I6J3-F1
#
_cell.length_a   1.000
_cell.length_b   1.000
_cell.length_c   1.000
_cell.angle_alpha   90.00
_cell.angle_beta   90.00
_cell.angle_gamma   90.00
#
_symmetry.space_group_name_H-M   'P 1'
#
loop_
_entity.id
_entity.type
_entity.pdbx_description
1 polymer ?
#
loop_
_entity_poly.entity_id
_entity_poly.type
_entity_poly.pdbx_seq_one_letter_code
_entity_poly.pdbx_strand_id
1 'polypeptide(L)'
;MGKHEEAWAEAETIKHMIEQGGEGAKQYWPAYHYLAGYVKIEGGEYAQALEHLKQADPNNPFDTMLLARTYEKLGQKDDAKKAYQRVVDSQWPGIERPLVYPEAKRKLKSL
;
A
#
# COMPACT_ATOMS: atom_id res chain seq x y z
N MET A 1 2.79 -19.56 -10.24
CA MET A 1 3.46 -18.38 -9.64
C MET A 1 2.94 -17.15 -10.36
N GLY A 2 2.72 -16.05 -9.64
CA GLY A 2 2.22 -14.80 -10.24
C GLY A 2 3.22 -14.22 -11.24
N LYS A 3 2.72 -13.48 -12.24
CA LYS A 3 3.51 -12.81 -13.28
C LYS A 3 4.07 -11.48 -12.76
N HIS A 4 4.92 -11.54 -11.74
CA HIS A 4 5.37 -10.34 -11.00
C HIS A 4 6.20 -9.40 -11.87
N GLU A 5 7.06 -9.93 -12.73
CA GLU A 5 7.85 -9.13 -13.68
C GLU A 5 6.95 -8.40 -14.68
N GLU A 6 5.91 -9.06 -15.20
CA GLU A 6 4.92 -8.42 -16.08
C GLU A 6 4.17 -7.31 -15.33
N ALA A 7 3.75 -7.56 -14.09
CA ALA A 7 3.06 -6.55 -13.27
C ALA A 7 3.94 -5.33 -12.97
N TRP A 8 5.25 -5.55 -12.74
CA TRP A 8 6.19 -4.45 -12.54
C TRP A 8 6.44 -3.65 -13.81
N ALA A 9 6.56 -4.33 -14.96
CA ALA A 9 6.69 -3.67 -16.26
C ALA A 9 5.48 -2.74 -16.52
N GLU A 10 4.28 -3.19 -16.19
CA GLU A 10 3.07 -2.35 -16.33
C GLU A 10 3.06 -1.18 -15.34
N ALA A 11 3.53 -1.37 -14.11
CA ALA A 11 3.67 -0.26 -13.16
C ALA A 11 4.61 0.83 -13.71
N GLU A 12 5.74 0.45 -14.32
CA GLU A 12 6.66 1.40 -14.94
C GLU A 12 6.07 2.09 -16.18
N THR A 13 5.24 1.40 -16.97
CA THR A 13 4.46 2.04 -18.04
C THR A 13 3.52 3.11 -17.48
N ILE A 14 2.80 2.82 -16.41
CA ILE A 14 1.89 3.79 -15.74
C ILE A 14 2.68 4.98 -15.21
N LYS A 15 3.83 4.75 -14.57
CA LYS A 15 4.72 5.81 -14.11
C LYS A 15 5.11 6.74 -15.26
N HIS A 16 5.53 6.17 -16.38
CA HIS A 16 5.93 6.94 -17.55
C HIS A 16 4.78 7.80 -18.09
N MET A 17 3.56 7.26 -18.14
CA MET A 17 2.36 8.02 -18.53
C MET A 17 2.10 9.19 -17.59
N ILE A 18 2.30 9.02 -16.28
CA ILE A 18 2.14 10.10 -15.30
C ILE A 18 3.21 11.18 -15.51
N GLU A 19 4.47 10.79 -15.68
CA GLU A 19 5.59 11.71 -15.93
C GLU A 19 5.39 12.55 -17.20
N GLN A 20 4.84 11.94 -18.26
CA GLN A 20 4.56 12.62 -19.52
C GLN A 20 3.24 13.40 -19.53
N GLY A 21 2.30 13.07 -18.66
CA GLY A 21 0.97 13.68 -18.61
C GLY A 21 0.93 15.09 -18.00
N GLY A 22 2.06 15.62 -17.54
CA GLY A 22 2.17 16.98 -16.99
C GLY A 22 1.44 17.17 -15.66
N GLU A 23 1.11 18.43 -15.32
CA GLU A 23 0.58 18.78 -13.99
C GLU A 23 -0.72 18.04 -13.65
N GLY A 24 -1.60 17.86 -14.64
CA GLY A 24 -2.88 17.17 -14.45
C GLY A 24 -2.72 15.70 -14.10
N ALA A 25 -1.62 15.05 -14.51
CA ALA A 25 -1.40 13.65 -14.22
C ALA A 25 -0.83 13.40 -12.81
N LYS A 26 -0.26 14.43 -12.15
CA LYS A 26 0.35 14.27 -10.82
C LYS A 26 -0.61 13.73 -9.75
N GLN A 27 -1.91 13.95 -9.93
CA GLN A 27 -2.94 13.41 -9.03
C GLN A 27 -2.96 11.87 -8.98
N TYR A 28 -2.37 11.18 -9.96
CA TYR A 28 -2.32 9.72 -10.03
C TYR A 28 -1.10 9.11 -9.34
N TRP A 29 -0.13 9.92 -8.86
CA TRP A 29 1.04 9.41 -8.15
C TRP A 29 0.71 8.53 -6.95
N PRO A 30 -0.24 8.89 -6.05
CA PRO A 30 -0.61 8.01 -4.94
C PRO A 30 -1.11 6.64 -5.41
N ALA A 31 -1.92 6.60 -6.48
CA ALA A 31 -2.42 5.35 -7.05
C ALA A 31 -1.31 4.50 -7.67
N TYR A 32 -0.33 5.13 -8.34
CA TYR A 32 0.87 4.43 -8.81
C TYR A 32 1.66 3.85 -7.63
N HIS A 33 1.90 4.64 -6.59
CA HIS A 33 2.66 4.20 -5.41
C HIS A 33 1.96 3.06 -4.66
N TYR A 34 0.63 3.09 -4.56
CA TYR A 34 -0.16 1.96 -4.08
C TYR A 34 0.11 0.68 -4.90
N LEU A 35 -0.04 0.75 -6.23
CA LEU A 35 0.11 -0.39 -7.11
C LEU A 35 1.54 -0.94 -7.09
N ALA A 36 2.53 -0.07 -7.24
CA ALA A 36 3.95 -0.43 -7.19
C ALA A 36 4.31 -1.09 -5.85
N GLY A 37 3.84 -0.52 -4.74
CA GLY A 37 4.00 -1.10 -3.42
C GLY A 37 3.41 -2.51 -3.31
N TYR A 38 2.21 -2.72 -3.86
CA TYR A 38 1.57 -4.02 -3.84
C TYR A 38 2.30 -5.06 -4.70
N VAL A 39 2.74 -4.69 -5.90
CA VAL A 39 3.58 -5.55 -6.76
C VAL A 39 4.85 -5.98 -6.02
N LYS A 40 5.50 -5.05 -5.31
CA LYS A 40 6.69 -5.34 -4.50
C LYS A 40 6.41 -6.25 -3.31
N ILE A 41 5.25 -6.14 -2.66
CA ILE A 41 4.82 -7.10 -1.61
C ILE A 41 4.74 -8.52 -2.18
N GLU A 42 4.08 -8.70 -3.33
CA GLU A 42 3.92 -10.01 -3.97
C GLU A 42 5.27 -10.58 -4.45
N GLY A 43 6.21 -9.71 -4.85
CA GLY A 43 7.60 -10.06 -5.13
C GLY A 43 8.46 -10.38 -3.90
N GLY A 44 7.97 -10.15 -2.68
CA GLY A 44 8.75 -10.30 -1.45
C GLY A 44 9.76 -9.16 -1.19
N GLU A 45 9.72 -8.10 -2.00
CA GLU A 45 10.62 -6.95 -1.97
C GLU A 45 10.12 -5.89 -0.97
N TYR A 46 9.96 -6.30 0.31
CA TYR A 46 9.26 -5.49 1.32
C TYR A 46 9.90 -4.12 1.61
N ALA A 47 11.22 -3.97 1.47
CA ALA A 47 11.88 -2.68 1.66
C ALA A 47 11.46 -1.66 0.58
N GLN A 48 11.42 -2.09 -0.69
CA GLN A 48 10.95 -1.25 -1.79
C GLN A 48 9.44 -1.01 -1.71
N ALA A 49 8.66 -2.03 -1.30
CA ALA A 49 7.25 -1.85 -1.03
C ALA A 49 7.00 -0.73 -0.01
N LEU A 50 7.82 -0.67 1.05
CA LEU A 50 7.71 0.35 2.09
C LEU A 50 7.95 1.77 1.52
N GLU A 51 8.93 1.93 0.63
CA GLU A 51 9.23 3.21 0.00
C GLU A 51 8.05 3.72 -0.84
N HIS A 52 7.42 2.84 -1.62
CA HIS A 52 6.25 3.20 -2.40
C HIS A 52 5.03 3.45 -1.51
N LEU A 53 4.71 2.56 -0.57
CA LEU A 53 3.49 2.68 0.25
C LEU A 53 3.50 3.89 1.20
N LYS A 54 4.67 4.43 1.54
CA LYS A 54 4.77 5.73 2.25
C LYS A 54 4.31 6.93 1.41
N GLN A 55 4.29 6.78 0.08
CA GLN A 55 3.89 7.80 -0.90
C GLN A 55 2.50 7.54 -1.50
N ALA A 56 1.86 6.42 -1.14
CA ALA A 56 0.47 6.12 -1.49
C ALA A 56 -0.51 6.99 -0.68
N ASP A 57 -1.83 6.83 -0.84
CA ASP A 57 -2.80 7.66 -0.13
C ASP A 57 -2.87 7.28 1.36
N PRO A 58 -2.37 8.12 2.29
CA PRO A 58 -2.33 7.79 3.71
C PRO A 58 -3.72 7.77 4.37
N ASN A 59 -4.75 8.29 3.70
CA ASN A 59 -6.13 8.29 4.19
C ASN A 59 -6.89 7.05 3.73
N ASN A 60 -6.45 6.40 2.64
CA ASN A 60 -7.04 5.17 2.16
C ASN A 60 -6.71 4.02 3.14
N PRO A 61 -7.72 3.35 3.72
CA PRO A 61 -7.52 2.25 4.65
C PRO A 61 -6.82 1.04 4.02
N PHE A 62 -7.03 0.80 2.72
CA PHE A 62 -6.43 -0.32 2.01
C PHE A 62 -4.92 -0.11 1.84
N ASP A 63 -4.51 1.09 1.41
CA ASP A 63 -3.10 1.48 1.31
C ASP A 63 -2.41 1.40 2.68
N THR A 64 -3.08 1.91 3.71
CA THR A 64 -2.59 1.85 5.10
C THR A 64 -2.47 0.40 5.60
N MET A 65 -3.38 -0.49 5.20
CA MET A 65 -3.30 -1.92 5.50
C MET A 65 -2.08 -2.57 4.82
N LEU A 66 -1.82 -2.27 3.55
CA LEU A 66 -0.62 -2.76 2.85
C LEU A 66 0.67 -2.26 3.51
N LEU A 67 0.69 -1.00 3.95
CA LEU A 67 1.79 -0.42 4.72
C LEU A 67 2.00 -1.18 6.04
N ALA A 68 0.92 -1.49 6.77
CA ALA A 68 0.98 -2.26 8.01
C ALA A 68 1.55 -3.68 7.81
N ARG A 69 1.08 -4.39 6.77
CA ARG A 69 1.60 -5.72 6.40
C ARG A 69 3.08 -5.65 6.05
N THR A 70 3.50 -4.61 5.33
CA THR A 70 4.90 -4.40 4.93
C THR A 70 5.78 -4.17 6.15
N TYR A 71 5.36 -3.33 7.09
CA TYR A 71 6.05 -3.15 8.37
C TYR A 71 6.19 -4.46 9.14
N GLU A 72 5.13 -5.28 9.22
CA GLU A 72 5.18 -6.58 9.89
C GLU A 72 6.20 -7.52 9.21
N LYS A 73 6.20 -7.58 7.87
CA LYS A 73 7.15 -8.40 7.10
C LYS A 73 8.61 -7.98 7.28
N LEU A 74 8.85 -6.70 7.54
CA LEU A 74 10.16 -6.14 7.87
C LEU A 74 10.53 -6.27 9.37
N GLY A 75 9.65 -6.84 10.19
CA GLY A 75 9.86 -6.96 11.63
C GLY A 75 9.67 -5.65 12.42
N GLN A 76 9.16 -4.59 11.77
CA GLN A 76 8.93 -3.27 12.37
C GLN A 76 7.57 -3.26 13.10
N LYS A 77 7.50 -4.00 14.21
CA LYS A 77 6.25 -4.29 14.92
C LYS A 77 5.51 -3.05 15.43
N ASP A 78 6.22 -2.06 15.96
CA ASP A 78 5.59 -0.84 16.50
C ASP A 78 4.91 -0.03 15.39
N ASP A 79 5.56 0.10 14.24
CA ASP A 79 5.01 0.82 13.10
C ASP A 79 3.88 0.04 12.43
N ALA A 80 3.98 -1.30 12.37
CA ALA A 80 2.87 -2.15 11.95
C ALA A 80 1.64 -1.94 12.84
N LYS A 81 1.82 -1.95 14.18
CA LYS A 81 0.74 -1.74 15.15
C LYS A 81 0.08 -0.36 14.97
N LYS A 82 0.86 0.71 14.81
CA LYS A 82 0.33 2.05 14.54
C LYS A 82 -0.47 2.09 13.23
N ALA A 83 0.02 1.46 12.17
CA ALA A 83 -0.67 1.42 10.89
C ALA A 83 -1.97 0.60 10.95
N TYR A 84 -1.97 -0.57 11.60
CA TYR A 84 -3.20 -1.33 11.83
C TYR A 84 -4.22 -0.55 12.66
N GLN A 85 -3.78 0.19 13.68
CA GLN A 85 -4.66 1.04 14.47
C GLN A 85 -5.32 2.13 13.62
N ARG A 86 -4.57 2.78 12.73
CA ARG A 86 -5.13 3.75 11.77
C ARG A 86 -6.22 3.15 10.87
N VAL A 87 -6.08 1.90 10.44
CA VAL A 87 -7.13 1.21 9.67
C VAL A 87 -8.41 1.03 10.51
N VAL A 88 -8.27 0.64 11.78
CA VAL A 88 -9.39 0.45 12.71
C VAL A 88 -10.12 1.76 12.98
N ASP A 89 -9.36 2.84 13.18
CA ASP A 89 -9.88 4.17 13.54
C ASP A 89 -10.40 4.95 12.33
N SER A 90 -10.07 4.52 11.11
CA SER A 90 -10.49 5.20 9.88
C SER A 90 -12.01 5.36 9.82
N GLN A 91 -12.45 6.55 9.41
CA GLN A 91 -13.84 6.89 9.13
C GLN A 91 -14.12 6.90 7.62
N TRP A 92 -13.22 6.31 6.81
CA TRP A 92 -13.35 6.26 5.36
C TRP A 92 -14.70 5.62 4.95
N PRO A 93 -15.53 6.32 4.15
CA PRO A 93 -16.88 5.88 3.84
C PRO A 93 -16.94 4.81 2.73
N GLY A 94 -15.83 4.60 2.00
CA GLY A 94 -15.74 3.63 0.91
C GLY A 94 -15.59 2.17 1.36
N ILE A 95 -15.54 1.27 0.37
CA ILE A 95 -15.47 -0.19 0.56
C ILE A 95 -14.17 -0.66 1.21
N GLU A 96 -13.12 0.15 1.13
CA GLU A 96 -11.75 -0.14 1.54
C GLU A 96 -11.70 -0.50 3.02
N ARG A 97 -12.31 0.33 3.88
CA ARG A 97 -12.30 0.09 5.33
C ARG A 97 -12.99 -1.24 5.69
N PRO A 98 -14.25 -1.50 5.31
CA PRO A 98 -14.89 -2.79 5.60
C PRO A 98 -14.09 -4.01 5.12
N LEU A 99 -13.40 -3.92 3.99
CA LEU A 99 -12.58 -5.01 3.44
C LEU A 99 -11.38 -5.35 4.33
N VAL A 100 -10.70 -4.33 4.89
CA VAL A 100 -9.45 -4.55 5.64
C VAL A 100 -9.61 -4.50 7.16
N TYR A 101 -10.71 -3.96 7.67
CA TYR A 101 -10.95 -3.80 9.11
C TYR A 101 -10.87 -5.11 9.92
N PRO A 102 -11.46 -6.24 9.49
CA PRO A 102 -11.40 -7.48 10.27
C PRO A 102 -9.97 -7.99 10.46
N GLU A 103 -9.14 -7.86 9.43
CA GLU A 103 -7.72 -8.23 9.51
C GLU A 103 -6.96 -7.30 10.44
N ALA A 104 -7.13 -5.98 10.31
CA ALA A 104 -6.44 -5.01 11.16
C ALA A 104 -6.74 -5.27 12.65
N LYS A 105 -8.01 -5.47 12.97
CA LYS A 105 -8.47 -5.77 14.33
C LYS A 105 -7.89 -7.07 14.87
N ARG A 106 -7.75 -8.11 14.02
CA ARG A 106 -7.11 -9.37 14.40
C ARG A 106 -5.62 -9.19 14.64
N LYS A 107 -4.92 -8.48 13.76
CA LYS A 107 -3.47 -8.23 13.82
C LYS A 107 -3.06 -7.44 15.07
N LEU A 108 -3.84 -6.43 15.46
CA LEU A 108 -3.60 -5.67 16.70
C LEU A 108 -3.63 -6.51 17.98
N LYS A 109 -4.34 -7.64 17.97
CA LYS A 109 -4.38 -8.56 19.12
C LYS A 109 -3.20 -9.52 19.17
N SER A 110 -2.52 -9.71 18.04
CA SER A 110 -1.45 -10.70 17.87
C SER A 110 -0.04 -10.11 17.79
N LEU A 111 0.07 -8.79 17.61
CA LEU A 111 1.32 -8.04 17.53
C LEU A 111 1.70 -7.39 18.86
#